data_AF-A0A817EFZ1-F1
#
_entry.id   AF-A0A817EFZ1-F1
#
_cell.length_a   1.000
_cell.length_b   1.000
_cell.length_c   1.000
_cell.angle_alpha   90.00
_cell.angle_beta   90.00
_cell.angle_gamma   90.00
#
_symmetry.space_group_name_H-M   'P 1'
#
loop_
_entity.id
_entity.type
_entity.pdbx_description
1 polymer ?
#
loop_
_entity_poly.entity_id
_entity_poly.type
_entity_poly.pdbx_seq_one_letter_code
_entity_poly.pdbx_strand_id
1 'polypeptide(L)'
;MFSLQKWLTESFLQGIRNGGHIVHFDKCPKKCEFSCRIEDFKQRSPLAILFFSEDFYWPFHLSDRNRTSFKQRWIFWSWEAPIHHPEYTKSRLTFNWTMTYRQDSDIIHSYGRYIFRNLSYTIHDYQSIDFYLSSHNNQSTFNIKNEFSSRKNRILWFVSNCNARTKRHEIAGKLKKYFPIDQYGKCSNLTTNDNFEKLLFSYKFYLAFENAYCRDYITEKTFYNSLAHGSIPIVLGPDEKDCKKILPPNSFIHIDQFKNLEHLADQLDHVSNHIDMFSFYHQWRIDYRLLTWKSNYFIDDRFCDLCIKLHNDLTPKSYLNFSKWLNQCT
;
A
#
# COMPACT_ATOMS: atom_id res chain seq x y z
N MET A 1 23.16 -10.06 -5.30
CA MET A 1 22.77 -9.46 -4.00
C MET A 1 21.58 -8.52 -4.25
N PHE A 2 20.35 -9.01 -4.16
CA PHE A 2 19.13 -8.18 -4.20
C PHE A 2 18.29 -8.55 -2.99
N SER A 3 18.22 -7.64 -2.02
CA SER A 3 17.36 -7.77 -0.84
C SER A 3 15.97 -7.25 -1.18
N LEU A 4 14.98 -8.12 -1.06
CA LEU A 4 13.55 -7.83 -1.19
C LEU A 4 12.85 -8.41 0.04
N GLN A 5 13.30 -8.00 1.21
CA GLN A 5 12.82 -8.46 2.53
C GLN A 5 12.36 -7.27 3.39
N LYS A 6 11.94 -6.15 2.75
CA LYS A 6 11.98 -4.82 3.36
C LYS A 6 10.63 -4.19 3.70
N TRP A 7 9.51 -4.91 3.57
CA TRP A 7 8.16 -4.33 3.72
C TRP A 7 7.39 -4.83 4.94
N LEU A 8 8.13 -5.26 5.95
CA LEU A 8 7.67 -5.19 7.33
C LEU A 8 8.32 -3.94 7.93
N THR A 9 7.60 -3.19 8.74
CA THR A 9 8.08 -1.93 9.32
C THR A 9 9.42 -2.17 9.98
N GLU A 10 10.27 -1.15 9.99
CA GLU A 10 11.51 -1.20 10.75
C GLU A 10 11.24 -1.60 12.20
N SER A 11 10.05 -1.36 12.78
CA SER A 11 9.65 -1.84 14.12
C SER A 11 9.44 -3.36 14.23
N PHE A 12 8.61 -3.99 13.39
CA PHE A 12 8.37 -5.44 13.43
C PHE A 12 9.64 -6.22 13.02
N LEU A 13 10.37 -5.71 12.03
CA LEU A 13 11.67 -6.26 11.67
C LEU A 13 12.77 -5.93 12.69
N GLN A 14 12.77 -4.79 13.39
CA GLN A 14 13.76 -4.53 14.46
C GLN A 14 13.49 -5.40 15.67
N GLY A 15 12.24 -5.64 16.05
CA GLY A 15 11.91 -6.62 17.08
C GLY A 15 12.54 -7.98 16.76
N ILE A 16 12.33 -8.45 15.53
CA ILE A 16 12.88 -9.72 15.01
C ILE A 16 14.40 -9.68 14.79
N ARG A 17 14.96 -8.56 14.30
CA ARG A 17 16.40 -8.39 13.97
C ARG A 17 17.27 -8.07 15.19
N ASN A 18 16.71 -7.52 16.26
CA ASN A 18 17.41 -7.24 17.52
C ASN A 18 17.41 -8.46 18.47
N GLY A 19 17.08 -9.65 17.97
CA GLY A 19 17.10 -10.91 18.75
C GLY A 19 15.81 -11.22 19.51
N GLY A 20 14.77 -10.40 19.38
CA GLY A 20 13.43 -10.66 19.94
C GLY A 20 12.60 -11.51 18.99
N HIS A 21 12.27 -12.74 19.36
CA HIS A 21 11.46 -13.62 18.52
C HIS A 21 9.95 -13.48 18.75
N ILE A 22 9.60 -12.61 19.68
CA ILE A 22 8.26 -12.31 20.13
C ILE A 22 8.09 -10.79 20.05
N VAL A 23 6.99 -10.35 19.42
CA VAL A 23 6.62 -8.95 19.32
C VAL A 23 5.33 -8.72 20.11
N HIS A 24 5.32 -7.66 20.92
CA HIS A 24 4.15 -7.16 21.62
C HIS A 24 3.77 -5.78 21.06
N PHE A 25 2.47 -5.54 20.93
CA PHE A 25 1.94 -4.23 20.59
C PHE A 25 1.35 -3.62 21.87
N ASP A 26 2.20 -3.05 22.72
CA ASP A 26 1.84 -2.57 24.07
C ASP A 26 0.73 -1.51 24.09
N LYS A 27 0.51 -0.90 22.93
CA LYS A 27 -0.47 0.16 22.67
C LYS A 27 -1.80 -0.40 22.18
N CYS A 28 -1.92 -1.70 21.96
CA CYS A 28 -3.17 -2.32 21.51
C CYS A 28 -4.08 -2.58 22.73
N PRO A 29 -5.40 -2.32 22.65
CA PRO A 29 -6.34 -2.58 23.74
C PRO A 29 -6.48 -4.06 24.09
N LYS A 30 -6.04 -4.97 23.20
CA LYS A 30 -5.96 -6.40 23.44
C LYS A 30 -4.51 -6.84 23.43
N LYS A 31 -4.17 -7.77 24.32
CA LYS A 31 -2.83 -8.35 24.40
C LYS A 31 -2.73 -9.56 23.48
N CYS A 32 -1.78 -9.51 22.55
CA CYS A 32 -1.38 -10.65 21.73
C CYS A 32 0.13 -10.78 21.72
N GLU A 33 0.59 -12.02 21.54
CA GLU A 33 1.99 -12.37 21.35
C GLU A 33 2.16 -12.84 19.91
N PHE A 34 3.09 -12.23 19.18
CA PHE A 34 3.38 -12.61 17.79
C PHE A 34 4.76 -13.23 17.72
N SER A 35 4.84 -14.50 17.31
CA SER A 35 6.10 -15.20 17.08
C SER A 35 6.30 -15.54 15.61
N CYS A 36 7.54 -15.47 15.16
CA CYS A 36 7.98 -15.91 13.84
C CYS A 36 8.78 -17.23 13.87
N ARG A 37 8.96 -17.86 15.05
CA ARG A 37 9.76 -19.09 15.21
C ARG A 37 8.90 -20.33 15.00
N ILE A 38 9.39 -21.27 14.17
CA ILE A 38 8.65 -22.50 13.85
C ILE A 38 8.42 -23.37 15.10
N GLU A 39 9.33 -23.32 16.07
CA GLU A 39 9.28 -24.08 17.32
C GLU A 39 8.11 -23.65 18.20
N ASP A 40 7.82 -22.35 18.24
CA ASP A 40 6.71 -21.80 19.03
C ASP A 40 5.35 -22.28 18.51
N PHE A 41 5.20 -22.55 17.21
CA PHE A 41 3.96 -23.09 16.66
C PHE A 41 3.63 -24.47 17.21
N LYS A 42 4.64 -25.32 17.42
CA LYS A 42 4.46 -26.68 17.95
C LYS A 42 4.28 -26.67 19.46
N GLN A 43 4.97 -25.79 20.18
CA GLN A 43 5.00 -25.78 21.64
C GLN A 43 3.87 -24.95 22.27
N ARG A 44 3.41 -23.86 21.63
CA ARG A 44 2.50 -22.88 22.24
C ARG A 44 1.04 -22.97 21.79
N SER A 45 0.70 -23.88 20.88
CA SER A 45 -0.67 -24.06 20.36
C SER A 45 -1.35 -22.74 19.95
N PRO A 46 -0.83 -22.02 18.93
CA PRO A 46 -1.24 -20.66 18.63
C PRO A 46 -2.70 -20.57 18.17
N LEU A 47 -3.37 -19.49 18.57
CA LEU A 47 -4.74 -19.15 18.15
C LEU A 47 -4.85 -18.87 16.65
N ALA A 48 -3.78 -18.38 16.02
CA ALA A 48 -3.74 -18.09 14.61
C ALA A 48 -2.36 -18.40 14.01
N ILE A 49 -2.36 -18.78 12.73
CA ILE A 49 -1.16 -18.92 11.90
C ILE A 49 -1.35 -18.01 10.69
N LEU A 50 -0.42 -17.08 10.52
CA LEU A 50 -0.35 -16.24 9.33
C LEU A 50 0.54 -16.94 8.30
N PHE A 51 0.01 -17.07 7.09
CA PHE A 51 0.74 -17.60 5.96
C PHE A 51 1.02 -16.43 5.02
N PHE A 52 2.28 -15.99 5.00
CA PHE A 52 2.68 -14.90 4.13
C PHE A 52 2.83 -15.41 2.70
N SER A 53 2.25 -14.71 1.72
CA SER A 53 2.23 -15.14 0.32
C SER A 53 3.61 -15.36 -0.27
N GLU A 54 4.59 -14.57 0.16
CA GLU A 54 5.97 -14.74 -0.31
C GLU A 54 6.60 -16.03 0.20
N ASP A 55 6.16 -16.61 1.31
CA ASP A 55 6.77 -17.84 1.83
C ASP A 55 6.43 -19.09 0.99
N PHE A 56 5.47 -18.99 0.06
CA PHE A 56 5.05 -20.08 -0.81
C PHE A 56 6.01 -20.29 -2.00
N TYR A 57 7.30 -20.52 -1.72
CA TYR A 57 8.27 -20.93 -2.74
C TYR A 57 8.35 -22.45 -2.85
N TRP A 58 8.41 -22.97 -4.07
CA TRP A 58 8.61 -24.41 -4.31
C TRP A 58 10.03 -24.85 -3.89
N PRO A 59 10.19 -25.99 -3.17
CA PRO A 59 9.14 -26.89 -2.69
C PRO A 59 8.61 -26.45 -1.32
N PHE A 60 7.37 -25.94 -1.29
CA PHE A 60 6.70 -25.57 -0.05
C PHE A 60 6.01 -26.80 0.55
N HIS A 61 6.70 -27.50 1.45
CA HIS A 61 6.15 -28.66 2.15
C HIS A 61 5.23 -28.23 3.29
N LEU A 62 3.98 -27.89 2.96
CA LEU A 62 2.89 -27.76 3.94
C LEU A 62 2.40 -29.10 4.48
N SER A 63 2.89 -30.22 3.93
CA SER A 63 2.52 -31.59 4.31
C SER A 63 2.70 -31.88 5.80
N ASP A 64 3.47 -31.05 6.53
CA ASP A 64 3.73 -31.23 7.96
C ASP A 64 2.87 -30.35 8.88
N ARG A 65 1.95 -29.54 8.33
CA ARG A 65 1.10 -28.62 9.13
C ARG A 65 -0.35 -29.07 9.11
N ASN A 66 -0.69 -30.12 9.87
CA ASN A 66 -2.08 -30.36 10.24
C ASN A 66 -2.55 -29.27 11.20
N ARG A 67 -3.79 -28.80 11.04
CA ARG A 67 -4.42 -27.91 12.03
C ARG A 67 -4.40 -28.62 13.38
N THR A 68 -3.70 -28.05 14.35
CA THR A 68 -3.58 -28.63 15.69
C THR A 68 -4.84 -28.42 16.52
N SER A 69 -5.75 -27.54 16.08
CA SER A 69 -7.02 -27.26 16.75
C SER A 69 -8.06 -26.68 15.78
N PHE A 70 -9.34 -27.01 15.98
CA PHE A 70 -10.46 -26.41 15.26
C PHE A 70 -10.66 -24.92 15.58
N LYS A 71 -10.13 -24.45 16.72
CA LYS A 71 -10.15 -23.04 17.13
C LYS A 71 -9.03 -22.22 16.47
N GLN A 72 -8.02 -22.89 15.90
CA GLN A 72 -6.90 -22.22 15.26
C GLN A 72 -7.32 -21.59 13.93
N ARG A 73 -7.05 -20.30 13.76
CA ARG A 73 -7.29 -19.57 12.51
C ARG A 73 -6.11 -19.68 11.58
N TRP A 74 -6.34 -20.16 10.37
CA TRP A 74 -5.38 -20.01 9.28
C TRP A 74 -5.69 -18.73 8.52
N ILE A 75 -4.71 -17.83 8.45
CA ILE A 75 -4.88 -16.49 7.91
C ILE A 75 -3.95 -16.32 6.72
N PHE A 76 -4.50 -16.08 5.54
CA PHE A 76 -3.67 -15.73 4.38
C PHE A 76 -3.27 -14.27 4.50
N TRP A 77 -1.97 -13.99 4.41
CA TRP A 77 -1.44 -12.64 4.50
C TRP A 77 -0.64 -12.29 3.26
N SER A 78 -0.96 -11.17 2.62
CA SER A 78 -0.24 -10.71 1.44
C SER A 78 -0.35 -9.20 1.25
N TRP A 79 0.74 -8.61 0.77
CA TRP A 79 0.76 -7.25 0.26
C TRP A 79 0.65 -7.21 -1.27
N GLU A 80 0.93 -8.32 -1.93
CA GLU A 80 1.21 -8.35 -3.37
C GLU A 80 0.06 -8.91 -4.19
N ALA A 81 0.02 -8.51 -5.45
CA ALA A 81 -0.93 -9.07 -6.40
C ALA A 81 -0.72 -10.59 -6.54
N PRO A 82 -1.80 -11.41 -6.63
CA PRO A 82 -1.73 -12.87 -6.71
C PRO A 82 -0.88 -13.39 -7.87
N ILE A 83 -0.75 -12.59 -8.93
CA ILE A 83 0.04 -12.88 -10.12
C ILE A 83 1.54 -13.03 -9.86
N HIS A 84 2.03 -12.48 -8.73
CA HIS A 84 3.43 -12.60 -8.32
C HIS A 84 3.71 -13.86 -7.48
N HIS A 85 2.65 -14.52 -6.97
CA HIS A 85 2.74 -15.76 -6.18
C HIS A 85 1.66 -16.77 -6.60
N PRO A 86 1.67 -17.23 -7.86
CA PRO A 86 0.63 -18.11 -8.40
C PRO A 86 0.59 -19.49 -7.74
N GLU A 87 1.66 -19.94 -7.09
CA GLU A 87 1.80 -21.25 -6.46
C GLU A 87 0.70 -21.49 -5.41
N TYR A 88 0.36 -20.46 -4.65
CA TYR A 88 -0.71 -20.54 -3.66
C TYR A 88 -2.08 -20.81 -4.31
N THR A 89 -2.33 -20.31 -5.53
CA THR A 89 -3.63 -20.50 -6.22
C THR A 89 -3.90 -21.96 -6.57
N LYS A 90 -2.84 -22.79 -6.58
CA LYS A 90 -2.86 -24.24 -6.79
C LYS A 90 -2.92 -25.04 -5.49
N SER A 91 -2.79 -24.36 -4.34
CA SER A 91 -2.83 -25.00 -3.04
C SER A 91 -4.25 -25.43 -2.68
N ARG A 92 -4.37 -26.60 -2.02
CA ARG A 92 -5.63 -27.08 -1.43
C ARG A 92 -5.92 -26.48 -0.05
N LEU A 93 -5.07 -25.56 0.41
CA LEU A 93 -5.24 -24.95 1.73
C LEU A 93 -6.55 -24.15 1.79
N THR A 94 -7.31 -24.39 2.85
CA THR A 94 -8.45 -23.58 3.22
C THR A 94 -8.02 -22.58 4.29
N PHE A 95 -8.33 -21.31 4.06
CA PHE A 95 -8.07 -20.24 5.01
C PHE A 95 -9.37 -19.86 5.71
N ASN A 96 -9.24 -19.49 6.98
CA ASN A 96 -10.34 -18.94 7.75
C ASN A 96 -10.49 -17.45 7.49
N TRP A 97 -9.37 -16.72 7.57
CA TRP A 97 -9.32 -15.27 7.43
C TRP A 97 -8.30 -14.82 6.38
N THR A 98 -8.43 -13.57 5.95
CA THR A 98 -7.51 -12.92 5.02
C THR A 98 -7.02 -11.58 5.58
N MET A 99 -5.74 -11.30 5.36
CA MET A 99 -5.09 -10.04 5.67
C MET A 99 -4.40 -9.51 4.41
N THR A 100 -5.08 -8.69 3.61
CA THR A 100 -4.56 -8.24 2.30
C THR A 100 -5.02 -6.83 1.95
N TYR A 101 -4.52 -6.25 0.87
CA TYR A 101 -4.93 -4.91 0.39
C TYR A 101 -6.42 -4.77 0.02
N ARG A 102 -7.09 -5.88 -0.32
CA ARG A 102 -8.52 -5.90 -0.65
C ARG A 102 -9.41 -5.37 0.47
N GLN A 103 -10.44 -4.63 0.08
CA GLN A 103 -11.36 -3.99 1.02
C GLN A 103 -12.38 -4.97 1.63
N ASP A 104 -12.52 -6.17 1.08
CA ASP A 104 -13.36 -7.25 1.60
C ASP A 104 -12.57 -8.35 2.33
N SER A 105 -11.34 -8.05 2.75
CA SER A 105 -10.54 -8.91 3.63
C SER A 105 -10.98 -8.84 5.08
N ASP A 106 -10.71 -9.91 5.84
CA ASP A 106 -11.00 -9.93 7.28
C ASP A 106 -10.23 -8.88 8.06
N ILE A 107 -8.99 -8.60 7.63
CA ILE A 107 -8.13 -7.51 8.07
C ILE A 107 -7.61 -6.79 6.82
N ILE A 108 -7.94 -5.50 6.66
CA ILE A 108 -7.53 -4.73 5.47
C ILE A 108 -6.08 -4.28 5.65
N HIS A 109 -5.16 -4.81 4.85
CA HIS A 109 -3.72 -4.53 4.89
C HIS A 109 -3.26 -3.84 3.60
N SER A 110 -3.72 -2.60 3.37
CA SER A 110 -3.37 -1.76 2.21
C SER A 110 -2.00 -1.07 2.38
N TYR A 111 -1.49 -0.36 1.36
CA TYR A 111 -0.26 0.46 1.44
C TYR A 111 -0.46 1.87 2.02
N GLY A 112 -1.72 2.26 2.19
CA GLY A 112 -2.10 3.48 2.86
C GLY A 112 -3.60 3.53 3.09
N ARG A 113 -4.01 4.51 3.89
CA ARG A 113 -5.41 4.90 4.07
C ARG A 113 -5.48 6.40 4.37
N TYR A 114 -6.66 6.97 4.30
CA TYR A 114 -6.91 8.32 4.77
C TYR A 114 -7.97 8.30 5.87
N ILE A 115 -7.87 9.26 6.80
CA ILE A 115 -8.81 9.43 7.92
C ILE A 115 -9.14 10.90 8.06
N PHE A 116 -10.34 11.25 8.54
CA PHE A 116 -10.66 12.63 8.87
C PHE A 116 -9.70 13.17 9.95
N ARG A 117 -9.27 14.43 9.79
CA ARG A 117 -8.42 15.16 10.75
C ARG A 117 -9.07 15.31 12.11
N ASN A 118 -10.39 15.47 12.12
CA ASN A 118 -11.19 15.68 13.33
C ASN A 118 -11.70 14.37 13.95
N LEU A 119 -11.36 13.21 13.37
CA LEU A 119 -11.60 11.96 14.08
C LEU A 119 -10.70 11.94 15.31
N SER A 120 -11.32 12.21 16.46
CA SER A 120 -10.83 11.90 17.80
C SER A 120 -10.83 10.38 17.99
N TYR A 121 -10.06 9.67 17.16
CA TYR A 121 -9.76 8.29 17.46
C TYR A 121 -8.89 8.30 18.72
N THR A 122 -9.48 7.81 19.82
CA THR A 122 -8.80 7.32 21.02
C THR A 122 -7.91 6.10 20.73
N ILE A 123 -7.42 5.94 19.49
CA ILE A 123 -6.33 5.02 19.19
C ILE A 123 -5.06 5.80 19.52
N HIS A 124 -4.83 5.86 20.82
CA HIS A 124 -3.60 6.15 21.53
C HIS A 124 -2.79 7.36 21.05
N ASP A 125 -2.57 8.27 21.98
CA ASP A 125 -1.83 9.54 21.95
C ASP A 125 -0.40 9.43 21.38
N TYR A 126 -0.30 9.02 20.14
CA TYR A 126 0.90 8.75 19.41
C TYR A 126 0.88 9.65 18.21
N GLN A 127 1.84 10.57 18.18
CA GLN A 127 2.08 11.53 17.13
C GLN A 127 1.93 10.85 15.77
N SER A 128 0.72 10.91 15.20
CA SER A 128 0.49 10.55 13.82
C SER A 128 1.44 11.46 13.05
N ILE A 129 2.42 10.89 12.34
CA ILE A 129 3.18 11.67 11.37
C ILE A 129 2.16 12.03 10.30
N ASP A 130 1.52 13.16 10.52
CA ASP A 130 0.88 13.88 9.45
C ASP A 130 2.04 14.37 8.59
N PHE A 131 2.23 13.74 7.43
CA PHE A 131 3.26 14.11 6.46
C PHE A 131 3.24 15.61 6.13
N TYR A 132 2.15 16.29 6.49
CA TYR A 132 1.94 17.70 6.23
C TYR A 132 1.74 18.57 7.48
N LEU A 133 1.91 18.03 8.70
CA LEU A 133 2.02 18.84 9.92
C LEU A 133 3.33 18.47 10.62
N SER A 134 4.45 19.07 10.19
CA SER A 134 5.66 19.02 11.01
C SER A 134 5.41 19.79 12.32
N SER A 135 5.79 19.16 13.42
CA SER A 135 5.35 19.42 14.80
C SER A 135 5.92 20.68 15.45
N HIS A 136 6.25 21.73 14.69
CA HIS A 136 6.96 22.89 15.26
C HIS A 136 6.24 24.24 15.19
N ASN A 137 5.11 24.42 14.47
CA ASN A 137 4.56 25.79 14.33
C ASN A 137 3.04 25.99 14.15
N ASN A 138 2.16 24.99 14.32
CA ASN A 138 0.69 25.20 14.24
C ASN A 138 0.23 26.07 13.03
N GLN A 139 0.94 25.98 11.92
CA GLN A 139 0.59 26.56 10.63
C GLN A 139 0.52 25.40 9.64
N SER A 140 -0.55 25.34 8.85
CA SER A 140 -0.64 24.40 7.74
C SER A 140 0.61 24.53 6.87
N THR A 141 1.42 23.47 6.74
CA THR A 141 2.61 23.48 5.86
C THR A 141 2.23 23.56 4.37
N PHE A 142 0.93 23.49 4.07
CA PHE A 142 0.35 23.65 2.74
C PHE A 142 0.42 25.09 2.25
N ASN A 143 1.56 25.46 1.69
CA ASN A 143 1.60 26.62 0.80
C ASN A 143 1.32 26.14 -0.63
N ILE A 144 0.03 25.96 -0.96
CA ILE A 144 -0.40 25.48 -2.28
C ILE A 144 0.13 26.35 -3.43
N LYS A 145 0.27 27.66 -3.18
CA LYS A 145 0.86 28.61 -4.13
C LYS A 145 2.34 28.29 -4.38
N ASN A 146 3.11 28.10 -3.31
CA ASN A 146 4.51 27.72 -3.41
C ASN A 146 4.69 26.33 -4.04
N GLU A 147 3.90 25.33 -3.64
CA GLU A 147 3.92 24.00 -4.25
C GLU A 147 3.60 24.07 -5.76
N PHE A 148 2.60 24.86 -6.15
CA PHE A 148 2.24 25.06 -7.55
C PHE A 148 3.36 25.72 -8.36
N SER A 149 4.03 26.73 -7.81
CA SER A 149 5.09 27.48 -8.50
C SER A 149 6.45 26.77 -8.51
N SER A 150 6.77 25.97 -7.50
CA SER A 150 8.10 25.35 -7.34
C SER A 150 8.20 23.94 -7.95
N ARG A 151 7.08 23.23 -8.11
CA ARG A 151 7.05 21.87 -8.67
C ARG A 151 7.14 21.89 -10.19
N LYS A 152 7.89 20.93 -10.74
CA LYS A 152 8.03 20.71 -12.18
C LYS A 152 6.69 20.32 -12.80
N ASN A 153 6.35 20.94 -13.94
CA ASN A 153 5.25 20.56 -14.83
C ASN A 153 5.60 19.30 -15.64
N ARG A 154 5.91 18.20 -14.94
CA ARG A 154 6.37 16.93 -15.50
C ARG A 154 5.85 15.78 -14.65
N ILE A 155 5.83 14.59 -15.23
CA ILE A 155 5.54 13.35 -14.51
C ILE A 155 6.84 12.73 -14.01
N LEU A 156 6.89 12.39 -12.73
CA LEU A 156 7.93 11.53 -12.18
C LEU A 156 7.50 10.06 -12.25
N TRP A 157 8.41 9.17 -12.65
CA TRP A 157 8.14 7.74 -12.62
C TRP A 157 9.33 6.92 -12.14
N PHE A 158 9.24 6.28 -10.98
CA PHE A 158 10.22 5.30 -10.53
C PHE A 158 9.74 3.88 -10.83
N VAL A 159 10.53 3.14 -11.61
CA VAL A 159 10.14 1.79 -12.04
C VAL A 159 11.34 0.84 -12.08
N SER A 160 11.15 -0.34 -11.49
CA SER A 160 12.16 -1.39 -11.37
C SER A 160 11.74 -2.73 -11.97
N ASN A 161 10.44 -2.98 -12.18
CA ASN A 161 9.92 -4.15 -12.88
C ASN A 161 9.53 -3.76 -14.32
N CYS A 162 10.42 -4.04 -15.27
CA CYS A 162 10.29 -3.60 -16.67
C CYS A 162 9.27 -4.43 -17.47
N ASN A 163 9.01 -5.66 -17.04
CA ASN A 163 8.21 -6.65 -17.76
C ASN A 163 6.84 -6.89 -17.10
N ALA A 164 6.29 -5.86 -16.46
CA ALA A 164 4.97 -5.95 -15.85
C ALA A 164 3.90 -6.28 -16.92
N ARG A 165 2.99 -7.21 -16.60
CA ARG A 165 1.93 -7.66 -17.52
C ARG A 165 0.89 -6.58 -17.84
N THR A 166 0.89 -5.48 -17.09
CA THR A 166 -0.02 -4.35 -17.28
C THR A 166 0.23 -3.52 -18.53
N LYS A 167 1.28 -3.81 -19.31
CA LYS A 167 1.75 -2.97 -20.44
C LYS A 167 2.04 -1.53 -20.06
N ARG A 168 2.26 -1.26 -18.77
CA ARG A 168 2.50 0.10 -18.22
C ARG A 168 3.62 0.87 -18.92
N HIS A 169 4.65 0.18 -19.43
CA HIS A 169 5.73 0.82 -20.19
C HIS A 169 5.29 1.28 -21.58
N GLU A 170 4.42 0.52 -22.25
CA GLU A 170 3.86 0.91 -23.54
C GLU A 170 2.98 2.16 -23.37
N ILE A 171 2.12 2.16 -22.35
CA ILE A 171 1.24 3.28 -22.03
C ILE A 171 2.06 4.53 -21.65
N ALA A 172 3.03 4.40 -20.75
CA ALA A 172 3.92 5.50 -20.38
C ALA A 172 4.74 6.02 -21.57
N GLY A 173 5.24 5.13 -22.44
CA GLY A 173 5.96 5.51 -23.65
C GLY A 173 5.11 6.26 -24.66
N LYS A 174 3.82 5.92 -24.79
CA LYS A 174 2.85 6.68 -25.59
C LYS A 174 2.54 8.03 -24.96
N LEU A 175 2.26 8.09 -23.65
CA LEU A 175 1.97 9.34 -22.93
C LEU A 175 3.15 10.32 -22.98
N LYS A 176 4.39 9.82 -22.92
CA LYS A 176 5.62 10.63 -23.01
C LYS A 176 5.71 11.49 -24.28
N LYS A 177 4.99 11.13 -25.35
CA LYS A 177 4.91 11.92 -26.59
C LYS A 177 4.09 13.20 -26.42
N TYR A 178 3.16 13.23 -25.47
CA TYR A 178 2.22 14.32 -25.25
C TYR A 178 2.52 15.11 -23.97
N PHE A 179 3.05 14.46 -22.93
CA PHE A 179 3.43 15.12 -21.69
C PHE A 179 4.78 14.60 -21.17
N PRO A 180 5.69 15.48 -20.71
CA PRO A 180 7.02 15.07 -20.30
C PRO A 180 7.05 14.10 -19.10
N ILE A 181 7.81 13.01 -19.24
CA ILE A 181 8.02 12.00 -18.20
C ILE A 181 9.51 11.84 -17.90
N ASP A 182 9.87 12.06 -16.64
CA ASP A 182 11.20 11.76 -16.09
C ASP A 182 11.14 10.40 -15.39
N GLN A 183 11.72 9.40 -16.06
CA GLN A 183 11.70 8.01 -15.61
C GLN A 183 13.02 7.67 -14.92
N TYR A 184 12.97 7.10 -13.73
CA TYR A 184 14.11 6.64 -12.95
C TYR A 184 13.94 5.18 -12.49
N GLY A 185 15.01 4.59 -11.96
CA GLY A 185 15.04 3.19 -11.50
C GLY A 185 15.65 2.26 -12.54
N LYS A 186 15.55 0.94 -12.29
CA LYS A 186 16.25 -0.09 -13.11
C LYS A 186 15.82 -0.12 -14.58
N CYS A 187 14.66 0.42 -14.91
CA CYS A 187 14.14 0.45 -16.28
C CYS A 187 14.46 1.77 -17.02
N SER A 188 15.39 2.58 -16.52
CA SER A 188 15.79 3.85 -17.11
C SER A 188 17.30 4.02 -17.13
N ASN A 189 17.78 4.78 -18.11
CA ASN A 189 19.17 5.25 -18.19
C ASN A 189 19.38 6.57 -17.46
N LEU A 190 18.31 7.26 -17.03
CA LEU A 190 18.42 8.50 -16.26
C LEU A 190 18.88 8.18 -14.84
N THR A 191 19.94 8.86 -14.41
CA THR A 191 20.47 8.83 -13.05
C THR A 191 20.25 10.18 -12.37
N THR A 192 20.36 10.18 -11.04
CA THR A 192 20.21 11.39 -10.23
C THR A 192 21.03 11.26 -8.96
N ASN A 193 21.64 12.37 -8.54
CA ASN A 193 22.32 12.49 -7.26
C ASN A 193 21.38 12.92 -6.14
N ASP A 194 20.17 13.39 -6.47
CA ASP A 194 19.15 13.72 -5.48
C ASP A 194 18.66 12.44 -4.80
N ASN A 195 18.41 12.52 -3.49
CA ASN A 195 17.75 11.44 -2.79
C ASN A 195 16.29 11.29 -3.29
N PHE A 196 15.74 10.09 -3.10
CA PHE A 196 14.43 9.71 -3.62
C PHE A 196 13.31 10.69 -3.19
N GLU A 197 13.25 11.05 -1.91
CA GLU A 197 12.19 11.90 -1.35
C GLU A 197 12.26 13.33 -1.88
N LYS A 198 13.47 13.91 -2.01
CA LYS A 198 13.66 15.23 -2.60
C LYS A 198 13.11 15.29 -4.02
N LEU A 199 13.27 14.22 -4.81
CA LEU A 199 12.66 14.14 -6.13
C LEU A 199 11.13 14.08 -6.03
N LEU A 200 10.56 13.26 -5.15
CA LEU A 200 9.10 13.15 -5.02
C LEU A 200 8.43 14.48 -4.70
N PHE A 201 9.05 15.34 -3.88
CA PHE A 201 8.53 16.69 -3.58
C PHE A 201 8.64 17.68 -4.75
N SER A 202 9.42 17.39 -5.78
CA SER A 202 9.74 18.34 -6.85
C SER A 202 8.84 18.26 -8.09
N TYR A 203 7.90 17.31 -8.17
CA TYR A 203 7.01 17.13 -9.33
C TYR A 203 5.55 17.38 -8.98
N LYS A 204 4.77 17.84 -9.96
CA LYS A 204 3.31 17.97 -9.85
C LYS A 204 2.61 16.63 -9.99
N PHE A 205 3.16 15.71 -10.79
CA PHE A 205 2.54 14.42 -11.07
C PHE A 205 3.49 13.26 -10.79
N TYR A 206 2.92 12.14 -10.36
CA TYR A 206 3.63 10.88 -10.24
C TYR A 206 2.88 9.79 -10.99
N LEU A 207 3.60 8.98 -11.78
CA LEU A 207 3.02 7.87 -12.53
C LEU A 207 2.85 6.66 -11.60
N ALA A 208 1.67 6.53 -11.01
CA ALA A 208 1.33 5.47 -10.07
C ALA A 208 0.77 4.23 -10.79
N PHE A 209 1.55 3.69 -11.73
CA PHE A 209 1.14 2.54 -12.54
C PHE A 209 1.51 1.22 -11.86
N GLU A 210 0.47 0.46 -11.53
CA GLU A 210 0.62 -0.84 -10.90
C GLU A 210 1.17 -1.90 -11.84
N ASN A 211 1.77 -2.92 -11.21
CA ASN A 211 2.36 -4.04 -11.92
C ASN A 211 1.35 -5.16 -12.21
N ALA A 212 0.10 -5.02 -11.75
CA ALA A 212 -1.02 -5.92 -11.99
C ALA A 212 -2.34 -5.12 -12.03
N TYR A 213 -3.30 -5.54 -12.87
CA TYR A 213 -4.69 -5.07 -12.81
C TYR A 213 -5.43 -5.98 -11.85
N CYS A 214 -5.61 -5.54 -10.60
CA CYS A 214 -6.30 -6.31 -9.57
C CYS A 214 -7.25 -5.40 -8.80
N ARG A 215 -8.43 -5.92 -8.46
CA ARG A 215 -9.42 -5.23 -7.64
C ARG A 215 -8.77 -4.71 -6.35
N ASP A 216 -8.98 -3.43 -6.03
CA ASP A 216 -8.46 -2.74 -4.83
C ASP A 216 -6.92 -2.65 -4.70
N TYR A 217 -6.13 -3.10 -5.68
CA TYR A 217 -4.67 -3.14 -5.57
C TYR A 217 -4.05 -1.76 -5.81
N ILE A 218 -3.90 -0.99 -4.73
CA ILE A 218 -3.27 0.33 -4.71
C ILE A 218 -2.10 0.32 -3.73
N THR A 219 -0.92 0.68 -4.23
CA THR A 219 0.35 0.43 -3.53
C THR A 219 1.05 1.69 -3.05
N GLU A 220 2.31 1.56 -2.61
CA GLU A 220 3.18 2.66 -2.23
C GLU A 220 3.31 3.73 -3.32
N LYS A 221 3.10 3.37 -4.59
CA LYS A 221 3.18 4.28 -5.74
C LYS A 221 2.18 5.43 -5.60
N THR A 222 0.95 5.11 -5.24
CA THR A 222 -0.12 6.10 -5.06
C THR A 222 0.00 6.76 -3.70
N PHE A 223 0.14 5.96 -2.64
CA PHE A 223 0.11 6.48 -1.27
C PHE A 223 1.39 7.21 -0.88
N TYR A 224 2.53 6.51 -0.88
CA TYR A 224 3.79 7.06 -0.41
C TYR A 224 4.45 7.92 -1.49
N ASN A 225 4.74 7.37 -2.66
CA ASN A 225 5.54 8.05 -3.68
C ASN A 225 4.81 9.27 -4.25
N SER A 226 3.47 9.27 -4.25
CA SER A 226 2.67 10.38 -4.78
C SER A 226 2.04 11.23 -3.70
N LEU A 227 0.93 10.76 -3.11
CA LEU A 227 0.09 11.58 -2.23
C LEU A 227 0.92 12.15 -1.08
N ALA A 228 1.67 11.32 -0.34
CA ALA A 228 2.47 11.75 0.81
C ALA A 228 3.51 12.85 0.50
N HIS A 229 3.92 12.98 -0.77
CA HIS A 229 4.88 13.99 -1.24
C HIS A 229 4.23 15.12 -2.05
N GLY A 230 2.90 15.18 -2.06
CA GLY A 230 2.10 16.26 -2.64
C GLY A 230 2.06 16.28 -4.17
N SER A 231 2.49 15.21 -4.85
CA SER A 231 2.23 15.05 -6.28
C SER A 231 0.88 14.36 -6.49
N ILE A 232 0.22 14.70 -7.59
CA ILE A 232 -1.06 14.11 -8.00
C ILE A 232 -0.76 12.77 -8.70
N PRO A 233 -1.27 11.64 -8.18
CA PRO A 233 -1.06 10.33 -8.78
C PRO A 233 -1.87 10.18 -10.07
N ILE A 234 -1.20 9.75 -11.12
CA ILE A 234 -1.80 9.25 -12.36
C ILE A 234 -1.88 7.73 -12.24
N VAL A 235 -3.09 7.20 -12.11
CA VAL A 235 -3.34 5.81 -11.69
C VAL A 235 -3.66 4.91 -12.88
N LEU A 236 -3.03 3.74 -12.88
CA LEU A 236 -3.31 2.59 -13.74
C LEU A 236 -3.22 1.32 -12.88
N GLY A 237 -4.27 0.49 -12.85
CA GLY A 237 -4.27 -0.77 -12.11
C GLY A 237 -5.67 -1.24 -11.70
N PRO A 238 -6.16 -0.90 -10.50
CA PRO A 238 -7.55 -1.16 -10.15
C PRO A 238 -8.51 -0.28 -10.95
N ASP A 239 -9.78 -0.68 -11.05
CA ASP A 239 -10.84 0.13 -11.66
C ASP A 239 -10.96 1.49 -10.95
N GLU A 240 -11.29 2.56 -11.70
CA GLU A 240 -11.51 3.90 -11.14
C GLU A 240 -12.50 3.90 -9.95
N LYS A 241 -13.54 3.06 -10.01
CA LYS A 241 -14.54 2.91 -8.94
C LYS A 241 -13.94 2.40 -7.63
N ASP A 242 -12.89 1.59 -7.69
CA ASP A 242 -12.21 1.07 -6.51
C ASP A 242 -11.21 2.09 -6.00
N CYS A 243 -10.54 2.84 -6.89
CA CYS A 243 -9.77 4.02 -6.52
C CYS A 243 -10.62 5.04 -5.74
N LYS A 244 -11.83 5.36 -6.21
CA LYS A 244 -12.74 6.32 -5.55
C LYS A 244 -13.16 5.89 -4.13
N LYS A 245 -13.17 4.60 -3.81
CA LYS A 245 -13.50 4.09 -2.47
C LYS A 245 -12.32 4.15 -1.51
N ILE A 246 -11.10 4.05 -2.05
CA ILE A 246 -9.88 3.82 -1.27
C ILE A 246 -9.03 5.08 -1.13
N LEU A 247 -9.06 5.96 -2.13
CA LEU A 247 -8.27 7.18 -2.18
C LEU A 247 -9.06 8.39 -1.65
N PRO A 248 -8.37 9.41 -1.11
CA PRO A 248 -9.04 10.64 -0.72
C PRO A 248 -9.84 11.24 -1.89
N PRO A 249 -10.95 11.94 -1.60
CA PRO A 249 -11.80 12.49 -2.65
C PRO A 249 -11.03 13.47 -3.53
N ASN A 250 -11.27 13.39 -4.85
CA ASN A 250 -10.63 14.26 -5.84
C ASN A 250 -9.09 14.28 -5.79
N SER A 251 -8.43 13.22 -5.31
CA SER A 251 -6.97 13.26 -5.08
C SER A 251 -6.12 12.65 -6.18
N PHE A 252 -6.71 12.16 -7.27
CA PHE A 252 -6.01 11.37 -8.29
C PHE A 252 -6.61 11.56 -9.68
N ILE A 253 -5.83 11.23 -10.70
CA ILE A 253 -6.24 11.20 -12.11
C ILE A 253 -6.17 9.74 -12.55
N HIS A 254 -7.27 9.17 -13.03
CA HIS A 254 -7.29 7.80 -13.54
C HIS A 254 -7.19 7.82 -15.07
N ILE A 255 -6.36 6.96 -15.66
CA ILE A 255 -6.16 7.01 -17.12
C ILE A 255 -7.44 6.74 -17.92
N ASP A 256 -8.35 5.90 -17.39
CA ASP A 256 -9.60 5.53 -18.04
C ASP A 256 -10.69 6.61 -17.97
N GLN A 257 -10.42 7.75 -17.30
CA GLN A 257 -11.32 8.92 -17.34
C GLN A 257 -11.27 9.64 -18.70
N PHE A 258 -10.27 9.32 -19.54
CA PHE A 258 -10.01 10.03 -20.79
C PHE A 258 -10.20 9.11 -21.99
N LYS A 259 -10.70 9.69 -23.08
CA LYS A 259 -10.90 8.98 -24.35
C LYS A 259 -9.59 8.39 -24.89
N ASN A 260 -8.46 9.08 -24.68
CA ASN A 260 -7.13 8.65 -25.08
C ASN A 260 -6.05 9.42 -24.28
N LEU A 261 -4.78 9.07 -24.51
CA LEU A 261 -3.64 9.67 -23.78
C LEU A 261 -3.35 11.13 -24.14
N GLU A 262 -3.84 11.62 -25.28
CA GLU A 262 -3.74 13.03 -25.66
C GLU A 262 -4.69 13.88 -24.79
N HIS A 263 -5.94 13.44 -24.61
CA HIS A 263 -6.88 14.12 -23.71
C HIS A 263 -6.43 14.06 -22.24
N LEU A 264 -5.76 12.97 -21.83
CA LEU A 264 -5.09 12.92 -20.53
C LEU A 264 -3.99 13.98 -20.45
N ALA A 265 -3.14 14.10 -21.47
CA ALA A 265 -2.07 15.10 -21.49
C ALA A 265 -2.61 16.54 -21.46
N ASP A 266 -3.70 16.83 -22.17
CA ASP A 266 -4.38 18.14 -22.13
C ASP A 266 -4.84 18.48 -20.71
N GLN A 267 -5.40 17.50 -19.98
CA GLN A 267 -5.79 17.69 -18.59
C GLN A 267 -4.58 17.91 -17.68
N LEU A 268 -3.48 17.19 -17.89
CA LEU A 268 -2.25 17.38 -17.12
C LEU A 268 -1.65 18.77 -17.37
N ASP A 269 -1.66 19.24 -18.62
CA ASP A 269 -1.23 20.60 -18.97
C ASP A 269 -2.12 21.64 -18.27
N HIS A 270 -3.44 21.50 -18.37
CA HIS A 270 -4.39 22.38 -17.72
C HIS A 270 -4.16 22.46 -16.21
N VAL A 271 -4.07 21.33 -15.51
CA VAL A 271 -3.77 21.25 -14.07
C VAL A 271 -2.39 21.86 -13.74
N SER A 272 -1.40 21.68 -14.62
CA SER A 272 -0.05 22.21 -14.39
C SER A 272 0.05 23.73 -14.55
N ASN A 273 -0.86 24.34 -15.32
CA ASN A 273 -0.85 25.77 -15.64
C ASN A 273 -1.92 26.58 -14.88
N HIS A 274 -2.85 25.93 -14.19
CA HIS A 274 -3.96 26.58 -13.49
C HIS A 274 -3.96 26.22 -12.01
N ILE A 275 -3.71 27.21 -11.14
CA ILE A 275 -3.55 26.99 -9.70
C ILE A 275 -4.83 26.51 -9.02
N ASP A 276 -6.00 26.94 -9.49
CA ASP A 276 -7.32 26.50 -9.06
C ASP A 276 -7.51 25.00 -9.31
N MET A 277 -7.13 24.52 -10.50
CA MET A 277 -7.17 23.10 -10.84
C MET A 277 -6.17 22.28 -10.05
N PHE A 278 -4.94 22.76 -9.88
CA PHE A 278 -3.96 22.10 -8.99
C PHE A 278 -4.45 22.05 -7.54
N SER A 279 -5.04 23.14 -7.06
CA SER A 279 -5.59 23.23 -5.70
C SER A 279 -6.76 22.27 -5.50
N PHE A 280 -7.61 22.08 -6.51
CA PHE A 280 -8.72 21.12 -6.46
C PHE A 280 -8.25 19.71 -6.11
N TYR A 281 -7.16 19.23 -6.72
CA TYR A 281 -6.59 17.90 -6.41
C TYR A 281 -5.95 17.77 -5.02
N HIS A 282 -5.90 18.86 -4.28
CA HIS A 282 -5.28 18.95 -2.97
C HIS A 282 -6.23 19.44 -1.87
N GLN A 283 -7.50 19.69 -2.19
CA GLN A 283 -8.52 20.09 -1.21
C GLN A 283 -8.74 19.02 -0.12
N TRP A 284 -8.65 17.73 -0.46
CA TRP A 284 -8.79 16.64 0.51
C TRP A 284 -7.82 16.78 1.70
N ARG A 285 -6.68 17.45 1.52
CA ARG A 285 -5.70 17.65 2.58
C ARG A 285 -6.23 18.53 3.72
N ILE A 286 -7.32 19.28 3.51
CA ILE A 286 -7.98 20.12 4.51
C ILE A 286 -8.73 19.28 5.55
N ASP A 287 -9.42 18.23 5.10
CA ASP A 287 -10.31 17.44 5.95
C ASP A 287 -9.68 16.11 6.37
N TYR A 288 -8.69 15.62 5.61
CA TYR A 288 -8.13 14.29 5.81
C TYR A 288 -6.62 14.30 6.06
N ARG A 289 -6.16 13.32 6.83
CA ARG A 289 -4.75 12.94 6.97
C ARG A 289 -4.49 11.65 6.22
N LEU A 290 -3.31 11.56 5.63
CA LEU A 290 -2.83 10.36 4.96
C LEU A 290 -1.98 9.52 5.91
N LEU A 291 -2.26 8.23 5.98
CA LEU A 291 -1.47 7.24 6.71
C LEU A 291 -0.85 6.28 5.70
N THR A 292 0.47 6.08 5.77
CA THR A 292 1.21 5.17 4.89
C THR A 292 2.03 4.19 5.71
N TRP A 293 2.59 3.15 5.08
CA TRP A 293 3.49 2.20 5.74
C TRP A 293 4.70 2.84 6.46
N LYS A 294 5.12 4.06 6.08
CA LYS A 294 6.17 4.84 6.76
C LYS A 294 5.69 5.61 7.99
N SER A 295 4.38 5.75 8.18
CA SER A 295 3.85 6.23 9.44
C SER A 295 4.18 5.18 10.51
N ASN A 296 4.82 5.60 11.63
CA ASN A 296 5.34 4.74 12.71
C ASN A 296 4.37 3.69 13.30
N TYR A 297 3.10 3.69 12.89
CA TYR A 297 2.00 2.90 13.45
C TYR A 297 1.25 2.07 12.42
N PHE A 298 1.63 2.15 11.14
CA PHE A 298 0.80 1.59 10.08
C PHE A 298 0.63 0.07 10.18
N ILE A 299 1.71 -0.64 10.50
CA ILE A 299 1.68 -2.09 10.67
C ILE A 299 1.18 -2.48 12.05
N ASP A 300 1.57 -1.73 13.09
CA ASP A 300 1.09 -1.94 14.46
C ASP A 300 -0.44 -1.89 14.54
N ASP A 301 -1.09 -0.98 13.80
CA ASP A 301 -2.54 -0.88 13.70
C ASP A 301 -3.17 -2.14 13.08
N ARG A 302 -2.59 -2.71 12.01
CA ARG A 302 -3.14 -3.92 11.36
C ARG A 302 -3.00 -5.18 12.19
N PHE A 303 -1.86 -5.34 12.84
CA PHE A 303 -1.66 -6.45 13.75
C PHE A 303 -2.47 -6.28 15.04
N CYS A 304 -2.75 -5.04 15.46
CA CYS A 304 -3.68 -4.76 16.53
C CYS A 304 -5.14 -5.06 16.12
N ASP A 305 -5.58 -4.65 14.93
CA ASP A 305 -6.90 -5.01 14.37
C ASP A 305 -7.06 -6.54 14.35
N LEU A 306 -6.03 -7.25 13.90
CA LEU A 306 -5.99 -8.71 13.94
C LEU A 306 -6.10 -9.25 15.37
N CYS A 307 -5.35 -8.68 16.32
CA CYS A 307 -5.41 -9.08 17.72
C CYS A 307 -6.82 -8.87 18.30
N ILE A 308 -7.41 -7.69 18.08
CA ILE A 308 -8.77 -7.36 18.52
C ILE A 308 -9.77 -8.36 17.94
N LYS A 309 -9.68 -8.65 16.63
CA LYS A 309 -10.56 -9.62 15.97
C LYS A 309 -10.36 -11.03 16.52
N LEU A 310 -9.14 -11.49 16.75
CA LEU A 310 -8.86 -12.82 17.35
C LEU A 310 -9.48 -12.97 18.74
N HIS A 311 -9.49 -11.91 19.55
CA HIS A 311 -10.10 -11.92 20.88
C HIS A 311 -11.64 -11.91 20.84
N ASN A 312 -12.24 -11.27 19.83
CA ASN A 312 -13.68 -11.00 19.82
C ASN A 312 -14.47 -11.92 18.86
N ASP A 313 -13.84 -12.48 17.82
CA ASP A 313 -14.52 -13.21 16.75
C ASP A 313 -14.15 -14.70 16.71
N LEU A 314 -15.01 -15.52 17.32
CA LEU A 314 -14.91 -16.97 17.34
C LEU A 314 -15.75 -17.65 16.23
N THR A 315 -16.37 -16.88 15.33
CA THR A 315 -17.30 -17.43 14.34
C THR A 315 -16.59 -18.36 13.34
N PRO A 316 -17.06 -19.59 13.11
CA PRO A 316 -16.48 -20.44 12.07
C PRO A 316 -16.62 -19.77 10.70
N LYS A 317 -15.49 -19.53 10.03
CA LYS A 317 -15.42 -18.98 8.68
C LYS A 317 -14.40 -19.76 7.88
N SER A 318 -14.70 -20.01 6.62
CA SER A 318 -13.74 -20.50 5.64
C SER A 318 -14.11 -19.97 4.26
N TYR A 319 -13.11 -19.80 3.40
CA TYR A 319 -13.33 -19.42 2.02
C TYR A 319 -13.63 -20.67 1.18
N LEU A 320 -14.88 -20.82 0.72
CA LEU A 320 -15.30 -21.98 -0.08
C LEU A 320 -14.44 -22.16 -1.34
N ASN A 321 -14.15 -21.07 -2.04
CA ASN A 321 -13.19 -21.04 -3.15
C ASN A 321 -12.22 -19.88 -2.95
N PHE A 322 -11.19 -20.14 -2.15
CA PHE A 322 -10.22 -19.11 -1.80
C PHE A 322 -9.42 -18.61 -3.01
N SER A 323 -9.08 -19.49 -3.95
CA SER A 323 -8.38 -19.12 -5.19
C SER A 323 -9.22 -18.18 -6.06
N LYS A 324 -10.52 -18.47 -6.26
CA LYS A 324 -11.45 -17.58 -6.97
C LYS A 324 -11.63 -16.26 -6.23
N TRP A 325 -11.74 -16.31 -4.90
CA TRP A 325 -11.75 -15.09 -4.11
C TRP A 325 -10.47 -14.31 -4.42
N LEU A 326 -9.28 -14.84 -4.20
CA LEU A 326 -8.03 -14.08 -4.31
C LEU A 326 -7.79 -13.52 -5.73
N ASN A 327 -8.03 -14.33 -6.77
CA ASN A 327 -7.72 -13.99 -8.17
C ASN A 327 -8.77 -13.08 -8.81
N GLN A 328 -8.92 -11.86 -8.31
CA GLN A 328 -9.71 -10.79 -8.93
C GLN A 328 -8.79 -9.85 -9.73
N CYS A 329 -8.06 -10.43 -10.68
CA CYS A 329 -7.09 -9.73 -11.53
C CYS A 329 -7.33 -10.05 -13.01
N THR A 330 -7.05 -9.11 -13.90
CA THR A 330 -7.21 -9.26 -15.36
C THR A 330 -5.88 -9.26 -16.10
#